data_AF-A0A2T2YBN8-F1
#
_entry.id   AF-A0A2T2YBN8-F1
#
_cell.length_a   1.000
_cell.length_b   1.000
_cell.length_c   1.000
_cell.angle_alpha   90.00
_cell.angle_beta   90.00
_cell.angle_gamma   90.00
#
_symmetry.space_group_name_H-M   'P 1'
#
loop_
_entity.id
_entity.type
_entity.pdbx_description
1 polymer ?
#
loop_
_entity_poly.entity_id
_entity_poly.type
_entity_poly.pdbx_seq_one_letter_code
_entity_poly.pdbx_strand_id
1 'polypeptide(L)'
;MKSREQEYKEIFISEALEYFDALNRHISTLEKNPEDDQILAEIFRLLHNLKANAKAIGYLQISDLSHKLETAFELVRKRELTFSNEIATILFDGIDLLGELITNVDDPNYKILDESLIHNLDILADKTSSKNLTEVSKAQKVNARNLSLSDLIYIQIKKLDHLLNLVGELIIDRDRIISLSKDLNNEDLKSVSSHLYRITEEIQFSVMDARLVNVGSLFNKFPRIVRDIAQAEQKEIQLDIIGQDIQIDRNILQIITDSLLHLVRNAITHGIEKGADRERKNKPRQGNLSLSAQSDRDNVLIRLSDDGRGIDIPAVKKAIVARKFLSFEVVDDLRESDILSYLFEPGFSMAKEVTEFSGRGVGLDVVKNAIDSIGGRIQVHSEKDKGTTFTLHLPTSIAVKGALLFEVEDGYYAILLMHTDSVVSIDKSELHEVGNMLVANIKNETIPVIYLREFLNNDDATMNLGSKARLNGSVQNIIIVIYNNRRLGLIVDKLYRQQDIVIKPLNKPVDNIEIYGGVTLLGTGKVCLVLDVPAITRYFIVKK
;
A
#
# COMPACT_ATOMS: atom_id res chain seq x y z
N MET A 1 -34.01 17.75 -3.36
CA MET A 1 -33.56 18.33 -4.64
C MET A 1 -32.34 19.18 -4.34
N LYS A 2 -31.20 18.96 -5.02
CA LYS A 2 -30.08 19.91 -4.97
C LYS A 2 -30.56 21.25 -5.53
N SER A 3 -30.13 22.39 -4.96
CA SER A 3 -30.45 23.70 -5.54
C SER A 3 -29.70 23.84 -6.88
N ARG A 4 -30.24 24.63 -7.83
CA ARG A 4 -29.54 24.92 -9.10
C ARG A 4 -28.14 25.51 -8.87
N GLU A 5 -27.96 26.28 -7.81
CA GLU A 5 -26.65 26.83 -7.42
C GLU A 5 -25.65 25.74 -7.06
N GLN A 6 -26.08 24.69 -6.36
CA GLN A 6 -25.23 23.54 -6.03
C GLN A 6 -24.81 22.75 -7.28
N GLU A 7 -25.69 22.66 -8.28
CA GLU A 7 -25.41 21.98 -9.55
C GLU A 7 -24.39 22.78 -10.39
N TYR A 8 -24.56 24.10 -10.52
CA TYR A 8 -23.58 24.96 -11.20
C TYR A 8 -22.20 24.94 -10.53
N LYS A 9 -22.19 24.87 -9.19
CA LYS A 9 -20.95 24.74 -8.42
C LYS A 9 -20.23 23.42 -8.68
N GLU A 10 -20.96 22.31 -8.69
CA GLU A 10 -20.39 20.98 -8.98
C GLU A 10 -19.82 20.91 -10.40
N ILE A 11 -20.52 21.49 -11.39
CA ILE A 11 -20.03 21.59 -12.78
C ILE A 11 -18.74 22.41 -12.84
N PHE A 12 -18.70 23.58 -12.19
CA PHE A 12 -17.51 24.40 -12.18
C PHE A 12 -16.32 23.73 -11.54
N ILE A 13 -16.50 23.07 -10.39
CA ILE A 13 -15.38 22.38 -9.72
C ILE A 13 -14.83 21.30 -10.64
N SER A 14 -15.69 20.56 -11.34
CA SER A 14 -15.26 19.56 -12.33
C SER A 14 -14.45 20.21 -13.45
N GLU A 15 -14.96 21.26 -14.10
CA GLU A 15 -14.25 21.97 -15.18
C GLU A 15 -12.94 22.61 -14.69
N ALA A 16 -12.94 23.16 -13.48
CA ALA A 16 -11.76 23.81 -12.91
C ALA A 16 -10.64 22.81 -12.61
N LEU A 17 -10.98 21.60 -12.11
CA LEU A 17 -10.02 20.52 -11.95
C LEU A 17 -9.48 20.04 -13.31
N GLU A 18 -10.31 19.98 -14.35
CA GLU A 18 -9.85 19.67 -15.71
C GLU A 18 -8.89 20.73 -16.26
N TYR A 19 -9.18 22.02 -16.04
CA TYR A 19 -8.28 23.10 -16.41
C TYR A 19 -6.97 23.03 -15.65
N PHE A 20 -7.00 22.77 -14.34
CA PHE A 20 -5.81 22.59 -13.52
C PHE A 20 -4.93 21.42 -14.02
N ASP A 21 -5.54 20.27 -14.31
CA ASP A 21 -4.81 19.11 -14.84
C ASP A 21 -4.22 19.37 -16.23
N ALA A 22 -4.93 20.11 -17.08
CA ALA A 22 -4.40 20.53 -18.38
C ALA A 22 -3.25 21.52 -18.23
N LEU A 23 -3.36 22.51 -17.34
CA LEU A 23 -2.33 23.50 -17.07
C LEU A 23 -1.03 22.82 -16.60
N ASN A 24 -1.11 21.89 -15.65
CA ASN A 24 0.04 21.12 -15.14
C ASN A 24 0.77 20.32 -16.23
N ARG A 25 0.02 19.75 -17.18
CA ARG A 25 0.59 19.05 -18.33
C ARG A 25 1.27 20.01 -19.31
N HIS A 26 0.64 21.13 -19.62
CA HIS A 26 1.17 22.08 -20.59
C HIS A 26 2.41 22.82 -20.07
N ILE A 27 2.42 23.28 -18.83
CA ILE A 27 3.60 23.92 -18.24
C ILE A 27 4.80 22.95 -18.17
N SER A 28 4.54 21.66 -17.90
CA SER A 28 5.56 20.61 -17.94
C SER A 28 6.14 20.41 -19.34
N THR A 29 5.33 20.54 -20.38
CA THR A 29 5.79 20.43 -21.76
C THR A 29 6.55 21.70 -22.17
N LEU A 30 6.06 22.88 -21.75
CA LEU A 30 6.69 24.18 -21.99
C LEU A 30 8.09 24.27 -21.39
N GLU A 31 8.33 23.76 -20.18
CA GLU A 31 9.69 23.81 -19.61
C GLU A 31 10.68 22.89 -20.39
N LYS A 32 10.21 21.93 -21.21
CA LYS A 32 11.07 21.18 -22.14
C LYS A 32 11.29 21.92 -23.46
N ASN A 33 10.28 22.67 -23.91
CA ASN A 33 10.31 23.45 -25.14
C ASN A 33 9.78 24.87 -24.88
N PRO A 34 10.60 25.79 -24.32
CA PRO A 34 10.16 27.11 -23.86
C PRO A 34 9.56 28.03 -24.94
N GLU A 35 9.87 27.76 -26.21
CA GLU A 35 9.41 28.56 -27.36
C GLU A 35 8.21 27.91 -28.09
N ASP A 36 7.54 26.95 -27.47
CA ASP A 36 6.38 26.29 -28.06
C ASP A 36 5.12 27.18 -27.98
N ASP A 37 4.93 28.01 -29.01
CA ASP A 37 3.82 28.95 -29.12
C ASP A 37 2.44 28.27 -29.07
N GLN A 38 2.33 27.00 -29.50
CA GLN A 38 1.06 26.25 -29.42
C GLN A 38 0.69 25.95 -27.98
N ILE A 39 1.67 25.53 -27.17
CA ILE A 39 1.47 25.22 -25.76
C ILE A 39 1.18 26.48 -24.96
N LEU A 40 1.87 27.58 -25.24
CA LEU A 40 1.60 28.88 -24.63
C LEU A 40 0.17 29.37 -24.93
N ALA A 41 -0.32 29.19 -26.15
CA ALA A 41 -1.69 29.54 -26.51
C ALA A 41 -2.74 28.70 -25.77
N GLU A 42 -2.49 27.40 -25.61
CA GLU A 42 -3.37 26.50 -24.84
C GLU A 42 -3.42 26.86 -23.35
N ILE A 43 -2.26 27.12 -22.72
CA ILE A 43 -2.18 27.58 -21.33
C ILE A 43 -2.98 28.87 -21.13
N PHE A 44 -2.79 29.84 -22.03
CA PHE A 44 -3.50 31.11 -21.97
C PHE A 44 -5.01 30.92 -22.07
N ARG A 45 -5.48 30.06 -22.99
CA ARG A 45 -6.92 29.75 -23.13
C ARG A 45 -7.50 29.13 -21.87
N LEU A 46 -6.79 28.19 -21.25
CA LEU A 46 -7.22 27.52 -20.02
C LEU A 46 -7.33 28.50 -18.85
N LEU A 47 -6.31 29.34 -18.63
CA LEU A 47 -6.33 30.36 -17.57
C LEU A 47 -7.43 31.40 -17.81
N HIS A 48 -7.62 31.82 -19.05
CA HIS A 48 -8.67 32.77 -19.42
C HIS A 48 -10.07 32.23 -19.12
N ASN A 49 -10.34 30.97 -19.49
CA ASN A 49 -11.61 30.31 -19.23
C ASN A 49 -11.84 30.08 -17.73
N LEU A 50 -10.83 29.59 -17.02
CA LEU A 50 -10.90 29.38 -15.58
C LEU A 50 -11.19 30.68 -14.83
N LYS A 51 -10.49 31.77 -15.19
CA LYS A 51 -10.70 33.11 -14.65
C LYS A 51 -12.15 33.58 -14.83
N ALA A 52 -12.68 33.44 -16.04
CA ALA A 52 -14.04 33.86 -16.38
C ALA A 52 -15.10 33.04 -15.64
N ASN A 53 -14.96 31.71 -15.63
CA ASN A 53 -15.91 30.80 -14.98
C ASN A 53 -15.89 30.99 -13.45
N ALA A 54 -14.71 31.15 -12.86
CA ALA A 54 -14.56 31.42 -11.42
C ALA A 54 -15.22 32.74 -11.02
N LYS A 55 -15.06 33.79 -11.83
CA LYS A 55 -15.68 35.09 -11.60
C LYS A 55 -17.21 35.02 -11.70
N ALA A 56 -17.73 34.27 -12.66
CA ALA A 56 -19.17 34.11 -12.86
C ALA A 56 -19.88 33.44 -11.67
N ILE A 57 -19.18 32.54 -10.97
CA ILE A 57 -19.70 31.79 -9.81
C ILE A 57 -19.37 32.47 -8.48
N GLY A 58 -18.47 33.46 -8.48
CA GLY A 58 -18.12 34.26 -7.30
C GLY A 58 -16.89 33.77 -6.55
N TYR A 59 -16.09 32.86 -7.14
CA TYR A 59 -14.81 32.43 -6.58
C TYR A 59 -13.69 33.40 -6.95
N LEU A 60 -13.70 34.55 -6.26
CA LEU A 60 -12.78 35.66 -6.54
C LEU A 60 -11.31 35.26 -6.39
N GLN A 61 -10.94 34.48 -5.37
CA GLN A 61 -9.56 34.04 -5.16
C GLN A 61 -9.01 33.19 -6.33
N ILE A 62 -9.82 32.28 -6.87
CA ILE A 62 -9.46 31.47 -8.04
C ILE A 62 -9.33 32.36 -9.27
N SER A 63 -10.25 33.31 -9.45
CA SER A 63 -10.22 34.26 -10.55
C SER A 63 -8.98 35.16 -10.53
N ASP A 64 -8.64 35.69 -9.36
CA ASP A 64 -7.50 36.58 -9.16
C ASP A 64 -6.17 35.85 -9.41
N LEU A 65 -6.01 34.64 -8.88
CA LEU A 65 -4.79 33.85 -9.11
C LEU A 65 -4.66 33.42 -10.58
N SER A 66 -5.77 33.01 -11.22
CA SER A 66 -5.79 32.70 -12.65
C SER A 66 -5.35 33.90 -13.50
N HIS A 67 -5.78 35.11 -13.11
CA HIS A 67 -5.36 36.35 -13.78
C HIS A 67 -3.85 36.57 -13.64
N LYS A 68 -3.28 36.44 -12.44
CA LYS A 68 -1.84 36.63 -12.20
C LYS A 68 -1.00 35.67 -13.05
N LEU A 69 -1.40 34.40 -13.11
CA LEU A 69 -0.78 33.40 -13.96
C LEU A 69 -0.91 33.77 -15.44
N GLU A 70 -2.10 34.18 -15.90
CA GLU A 70 -2.35 34.59 -17.29
C GLU A 70 -1.41 35.74 -17.69
N THR A 71 -1.24 36.74 -16.83
CA THR A 71 -0.31 37.86 -17.04
C THR A 71 1.13 37.39 -17.12
N ALA A 72 1.57 36.51 -16.23
CA ALA A 72 2.94 36.01 -16.23
C ALA A 72 3.24 35.16 -17.49
N PHE A 73 2.31 34.31 -17.93
CA PHE A 73 2.43 33.57 -19.19
C PHE A 73 2.37 34.48 -20.43
N GLU A 74 1.65 35.60 -20.37
CA GLU A 74 1.63 36.59 -21.45
C GLU A 74 3.02 37.22 -21.66
N LEU A 75 3.77 37.48 -20.58
CA LEU A 75 5.15 37.98 -20.66
C LEU A 75 6.09 36.98 -21.31
N VAL A 76 5.90 35.69 -21.01
CA VAL A 76 6.64 34.59 -21.65
C VAL A 76 6.30 34.53 -23.15
N ARG A 77 5.01 34.59 -23.49
CA ARG A 77 4.51 34.58 -24.88
C ARG A 77 5.04 35.75 -25.71
N LYS A 78 5.13 36.95 -25.13
CA LYS A 78 5.71 38.14 -25.77
C LYS A 78 7.25 38.11 -25.82
N ARG A 79 7.89 37.08 -25.25
CA ARG A 79 9.35 36.95 -25.11
C ARG A 79 9.98 38.10 -24.30
N GLU A 80 9.18 38.72 -23.43
CA GLU A 80 9.65 39.76 -22.50
C GLU A 80 10.20 39.13 -21.21
N LEU A 81 9.84 37.87 -20.94
CA LEU A 81 10.33 37.04 -19.85
C LEU A 81 10.79 35.69 -20.42
N THR A 82 12.07 35.33 -20.21
CA THR A 82 12.56 34.01 -20.58
C THR A 82 12.04 32.97 -19.60
N PHE A 83 11.48 31.86 -20.09
CA PHE A 83 11.05 30.74 -19.25
C PHE A 83 12.27 29.97 -18.71
N SER A 84 12.98 30.58 -17.75
CA SER A 84 14.10 29.95 -17.04
C SER A 84 13.60 28.98 -15.98
N ASN A 85 14.50 28.18 -15.39
CA ASN A 85 14.15 27.27 -14.29
C ASN A 85 13.54 28.02 -13.07
N GLU A 86 13.93 29.27 -12.85
CA GLU A 86 13.43 30.09 -11.74
C GLU A 86 11.99 30.53 -12.00
N ILE A 87 11.73 31.04 -13.21
CA ILE A 87 10.39 31.43 -13.66
C ILE A 87 9.44 30.23 -13.71
N ALA A 88 9.94 29.09 -14.20
CA ALA A 88 9.20 27.84 -14.21
C ALA A 88 8.71 27.50 -12.82
N THR A 89 9.60 27.50 -11.82
CA THR A 89 9.29 27.14 -10.43
C THR A 89 8.14 28.00 -9.88
N ILE A 90 8.21 29.31 -10.06
CA ILE A 90 7.18 30.23 -9.56
C ILE A 90 5.83 30.01 -10.27
N LEU A 91 5.85 29.74 -11.58
CA LEU A 91 4.63 29.44 -12.33
C LEU A 91 4.02 28.08 -11.97
N PHE A 92 4.84 27.07 -11.66
CA PHE A 92 4.39 25.79 -11.12
C PHE A 92 3.74 25.96 -9.75
N ASP A 93 4.42 26.62 -8.83
CA ASP A 93 3.91 26.87 -7.48
C ASP A 93 2.58 27.64 -7.55
N GLY A 94 2.46 28.61 -8.46
CA GLY A 94 1.22 29.34 -8.69
C GLY A 94 0.08 28.47 -9.23
N ILE A 95 0.37 27.51 -10.14
CA ILE A 95 -0.62 26.54 -10.61
C ILE A 95 -1.02 25.58 -9.48
N ASP A 96 -0.07 25.11 -8.66
CA ASP A 96 -0.34 24.23 -7.53
C ASP A 96 -1.26 24.90 -6.50
N LEU A 97 -0.99 26.17 -6.15
CA LEU A 97 -1.86 26.97 -5.29
C LEU A 97 -3.27 27.12 -5.88
N LEU A 98 -3.40 27.21 -7.21
CA LEU A 98 -4.68 27.24 -7.89
C LEU A 98 -5.43 25.91 -7.74
N GLY A 99 -4.73 24.77 -7.81
CA GLY A 99 -5.30 23.45 -7.51
C GLY A 99 -5.76 23.30 -6.05
N GLU A 100 -5.00 23.84 -5.11
CA GLU A 100 -5.38 23.87 -3.70
C GLU A 100 -6.66 24.70 -3.47
N LEU A 101 -6.78 25.87 -4.10
CA LEU A 101 -7.96 26.72 -4.02
C LEU A 101 -9.20 26.05 -4.62
N ILE A 102 -9.05 25.33 -5.75
CA ILE A 102 -10.15 24.59 -6.36
C ILE A 102 -10.59 23.43 -5.46
N THR A 103 -9.65 22.69 -4.88
CA THR A 103 -9.94 21.52 -4.03
C THR A 103 -10.58 21.91 -2.69
N ASN A 104 -10.24 23.08 -2.16
CA ASN A 104 -10.73 23.59 -0.87
C ASN A 104 -11.80 24.67 -1.01
N VAL A 105 -12.42 24.83 -2.19
CA VAL A 105 -13.42 25.88 -2.46
C VAL A 105 -14.69 25.78 -1.58
N ASP A 106 -14.92 24.62 -0.98
CA ASP A 106 -16.02 24.33 -0.05
C ASP A 106 -15.68 24.62 1.42
N ASP A 107 -14.42 24.88 1.76
CA ASP A 107 -13.98 25.15 3.13
C ASP A 107 -13.91 26.67 3.40
N PRO A 108 -14.87 27.25 4.16
CA PRO A 108 -14.86 28.68 4.47
C PRO A 108 -13.71 29.10 5.40
N ASN A 109 -13.01 28.16 6.03
CA ASN A 109 -11.85 28.44 6.88
C ASN A 109 -10.51 28.30 6.14
N TYR A 110 -10.53 27.89 4.87
CA TYR A 110 -9.30 27.80 4.08
C TYR A 110 -8.74 29.22 3.84
N LYS A 111 -7.56 29.46 4.39
CA LYS A 111 -6.77 30.67 4.11
C LYS A 111 -5.51 30.26 3.39
N ILE A 112 -5.18 31.00 2.33
CA ILE A 112 -3.91 30.86 1.63
C ILE A 112 -2.79 31.09 2.65
N LEU A 113 -1.99 30.06 2.88
CA LEU A 113 -0.89 30.08 3.87
C LEU A 113 0.37 30.74 3.30
N ASP A 114 0.48 30.86 1.98
CA ASP A 114 1.68 31.36 1.31
C ASP A 114 1.44 32.72 0.63
N GLU A 115 1.39 33.78 1.45
CA GLU A 115 1.37 35.17 0.97
C GLU A 115 2.65 35.52 0.16
N SER A 116 3.75 34.79 0.37
CA SER A 116 5.02 35.03 -0.30
C SER A 116 4.99 34.61 -1.77
N LEU A 117 4.28 33.53 -2.09
CA LEU A 117 4.08 33.07 -3.46
C LEU A 117 3.21 34.04 -4.28
N ILE A 118 2.13 34.56 -3.68
CA ILE A 118 1.29 35.59 -4.32
C ILE A 118 2.13 36.84 -4.59
N HIS A 119 2.98 37.23 -3.64
CA HIS A 119 3.90 38.36 -3.82
C HIS A 119 4.93 38.12 -4.93
N ASN A 120 5.47 36.90 -5.06
CA ASN A 120 6.40 36.54 -6.14
C ASN A 120 5.72 36.58 -7.52
N LEU A 121 4.47 36.13 -7.62
CA LEU A 121 3.67 36.24 -8.85
C LEU A 121 3.35 37.70 -9.20
N ASP A 122 3.10 38.55 -8.21
CA ASP A 122 2.90 40.00 -8.42
C ASP A 122 4.18 40.68 -8.91
N ILE A 123 5.34 40.36 -8.31
CA ILE A 123 6.65 40.87 -8.77
C ILE A 123 6.92 40.45 -10.22
N LEU A 124 6.57 39.22 -10.60
CA LEU A 124 6.68 38.73 -11.98
C LEU A 124 5.75 39.47 -12.94
N ALA A 125 4.51 39.73 -12.54
CA ALA A 125 3.51 40.38 -13.36
C ALA A 125 3.79 41.89 -13.58
N ASP A 126 4.35 42.58 -12.58
CA ASP A 126 4.55 44.04 -12.60
C ASP A 126 5.87 44.52 -13.23
N LYS A 127 6.68 43.62 -13.80
CA LYS A 127 8.00 43.93 -14.43
C LYS A 127 8.96 44.74 -13.53
N THR A 128 8.70 44.85 -12.24
CA THR A 128 9.49 45.71 -11.34
C THR A 128 10.56 44.86 -10.66
N SER A 129 11.76 44.91 -11.25
CA SER A 129 13.02 44.40 -10.71
C SER A 129 13.26 42.89 -10.81
N SER A 130 13.70 42.46 -12.00
CA SER A 130 14.45 41.21 -12.25
C SER A 130 15.80 41.09 -11.50
N LYS A 131 16.00 41.79 -10.37
CA LYS A 131 17.27 41.84 -9.63
C LYS A 131 17.26 41.14 -8.27
N ASN A 132 16.11 40.69 -7.76
CA ASN A 132 16.01 40.04 -6.44
C ASN A 132 15.44 38.62 -6.46
N LEU A 133 15.34 37.95 -7.61
CA LEU A 133 14.76 36.59 -7.75
C LEU A 133 15.68 35.45 -7.26
N THR A 134 16.74 35.74 -6.50
CA THR A 134 17.88 34.82 -6.32
C THR A 134 17.81 33.84 -5.14
N GLU A 135 16.69 33.69 -4.43
CA GLU A 135 16.67 32.80 -3.24
C GLU A 135 15.63 31.67 -3.21
N VAL A 136 14.78 31.50 -4.22
CA VAL A 136 13.74 30.45 -4.13
C VAL A 136 13.64 29.67 -5.44
N SER A 137 14.63 28.84 -5.74
CA SER A 137 14.55 27.93 -6.89
C SER A 137 15.41 26.69 -6.69
N LYS A 138 14.79 25.64 -6.14
CA LYS A 138 15.19 24.26 -6.40
C LYS A 138 13.94 23.38 -6.44
N ALA A 139 13.68 22.79 -7.61
CA ALA A 139 13.38 21.36 -7.83
C ALA A 139 12.19 21.02 -8.77
N GLN A 140 12.49 21.06 -10.07
CA GLN A 140 11.92 20.32 -11.22
C GLN A 140 11.15 18.98 -10.96
N LYS A 141 9.90 18.91 -11.47
CA LYS A 141 9.38 18.22 -12.71
C LYS A 141 9.43 16.68 -12.91
N VAL A 142 8.38 16.11 -13.57
CA VAL A 142 8.40 15.28 -14.84
C VAL A 142 7.00 14.73 -15.31
N ASN A 143 6.76 14.91 -16.63
CA ASN A 143 5.79 14.41 -17.68
C ASN A 143 5.10 13.01 -17.66
N ALA A 144 3.90 12.88 -18.28
CA ALA A 144 3.67 12.22 -19.62
C ALA A 144 2.17 11.94 -20.05
N ARG A 145 1.88 12.21 -21.34
CA ARG A 145 1.02 11.52 -22.38
C ARG A 145 -0.53 11.39 -22.31
N ASN A 146 -1.11 11.43 -23.52
CA ASN A 146 -2.51 11.63 -23.95
C ASN A 146 -3.42 10.39 -23.89
N LEU A 147 -4.69 10.59 -23.49
CA LEU A 147 -5.88 9.82 -23.90
C LEU A 147 -7.09 10.78 -24.04
N SER A 148 -8.00 10.51 -25.00
CA SER A 148 -9.18 11.34 -25.31
C SER A 148 -10.25 11.29 -24.21
N LEU A 149 -10.77 12.46 -23.84
CA LEU A 149 -11.41 12.76 -22.55
C LEU A 149 -12.95 12.72 -22.53
N SER A 150 -13.64 12.18 -23.53
CA SER A 150 -15.10 12.39 -23.66
C SER A 150 -16.03 11.42 -22.91
N ASP A 151 -15.53 10.46 -22.12
CA ASP A 151 -16.38 9.42 -21.50
C ASP A 151 -16.15 9.17 -20.00
N LEU A 152 -15.41 10.03 -19.28
CA LEU A 152 -15.08 9.82 -17.86
C LEU A 152 -16.05 10.55 -16.93
N ILE A 153 -16.68 9.82 -16.00
CA ILE A 153 -17.53 10.37 -14.94
C ILE A 153 -16.77 10.33 -13.62
N TYR A 154 -16.58 11.50 -13.00
CA TYR A 154 -15.97 11.59 -11.66
C TYR A 154 -16.97 11.19 -10.58
N ILE A 155 -16.63 10.16 -9.80
CA ILE A 155 -17.45 9.65 -8.71
C ILE A 155 -16.75 9.92 -7.38
N GLN A 156 -17.48 10.46 -6.40
CA GLN A 156 -16.97 10.62 -5.04
C GLN A 156 -16.61 9.24 -4.44
N ILE A 157 -15.41 9.13 -3.86
CA ILE A 157 -14.87 7.89 -3.29
C ILE A 157 -15.85 7.22 -2.31
N LYS A 158 -16.50 8.02 -1.43
CA LYS A 158 -17.48 7.53 -0.45
C LYS A 158 -18.66 6.78 -1.09
N LYS A 159 -19.06 7.15 -2.32
CA LYS A 159 -20.12 6.45 -3.05
C LYS A 159 -19.67 5.09 -3.55
N LEU A 160 -18.42 5.00 -4.01
CA LEU A 160 -17.83 3.73 -4.46
C LEU A 160 -17.62 2.77 -3.28
N ASP A 161 -17.14 3.28 -2.13
CA ASP A 161 -17.03 2.49 -0.91
C ASP A 161 -18.41 1.98 -0.42
N HIS A 162 -19.45 2.81 -0.53
CA HIS A 162 -20.81 2.38 -0.20
C HIS A 162 -21.31 1.28 -1.15
N LEU A 163 -21.07 1.42 -2.46
CA LEU A 163 -21.40 0.38 -3.44
C LEU A 163 -20.69 -0.94 -3.13
N LEU A 164 -19.40 -0.90 -2.76
CA LEU A 164 -18.66 -2.09 -2.35
C LEU A 164 -19.25 -2.77 -1.12
N ASN A 165 -19.69 -2.01 -0.12
CA ASN A 165 -20.36 -2.58 1.03
C ASN A 165 -21.68 -3.26 0.64
N LEU A 166 -22.48 -2.63 -0.24
CA LEU A 166 -23.72 -3.23 -0.74
C LEU A 166 -23.46 -4.51 -1.55
N VAL A 167 -22.44 -4.51 -2.40
CA VAL A 167 -22.00 -5.70 -3.13
C VAL A 167 -21.53 -6.80 -2.16
N GLY A 168 -20.81 -6.43 -1.10
CA GLY A 168 -20.40 -7.35 -0.04
C GLY A 168 -21.58 -8.01 0.67
N GLU A 169 -22.62 -7.24 1.04
CA GLU A 169 -23.86 -7.81 1.60
C GLU A 169 -24.58 -8.70 0.58
N LEU A 170 -24.62 -8.29 -0.69
CA LEU A 170 -25.24 -9.08 -1.76
C LEU A 170 -24.54 -10.43 -1.96
N ILE A 171 -23.20 -10.46 -1.84
CA ILE A 171 -22.40 -11.69 -1.89
C ILE A 171 -22.77 -12.63 -0.74
N ILE A 172 -22.95 -12.10 0.47
CA ILE A 172 -23.35 -12.87 1.64
C ILE A 172 -24.76 -13.46 1.45
N ASP A 173 -25.72 -12.64 1.01
CA ASP A 173 -27.10 -13.08 0.77
C ASP A 173 -27.19 -14.09 -0.38
N ARG A 174 -26.42 -13.88 -1.46
CA ARG A 174 -26.26 -14.84 -2.55
C ARG A 174 -25.77 -16.19 -2.04
N ASP A 175 -24.69 -16.21 -1.28
CA ASP A 175 -24.10 -17.44 -0.76
C ASP A 175 -25.10 -18.19 0.13
N ARG A 176 -25.97 -17.44 0.81
CA ARG A 176 -27.08 -17.99 1.59
C ARG A 176 -28.18 -18.61 0.76
N ILE A 177 -28.58 -17.96 -0.32
CA ILE A 177 -29.53 -18.53 -1.28
C ILE A 177 -28.95 -19.81 -1.90
N ILE A 178 -27.67 -19.83 -2.27
CA ILE A 178 -27.01 -21.02 -2.82
C ILE A 178 -26.98 -22.17 -1.79
N SER A 179 -26.69 -21.89 -0.52
CA SER A 179 -26.71 -22.90 0.54
C SER A 179 -28.11 -23.49 0.71
N LEU A 180 -29.13 -22.65 0.87
CA LEU A 180 -30.53 -23.07 1.02
C LEU A 180 -31.04 -23.85 -0.21
N SER A 181 -30.61 -23.44 -1.41
CA SER A 181 -30.95 -24.13 -2.66
C SER A 181 -30.42 -25.57 -2.70
N LYS A 182 -29.21 -25.80 -2.16
CA LYS A 182 -28.64 -27.15 -2.04
C LYS A 182 -29.42 -27.99 -1.04
N ASP A 183 -29.77 -27.41 0.11
CA ASP A 183 -30.50 -28.12 1.16
C ASP A 183 -31.92 -28.50 0.72
N LEU A 184 -32.60 -27.63 -0.02
CA LEU A 184 -33.93 -27.88 -0.60
C LEU A 184 -33.90 -28.82 -1.81
N ASN A 185 -32.71 -29.07 -2.36
CA ASN A 185 -32.45 -29.94 -3.51
C ASN A 185 -33.33 -29.66 -4.75
N ASN A 186 -33.70 -28.40 -4.97
CA ASN A 186 -34.55 -27.95 -6.07
C ASN A 186 -33.70 -27.44 -7.25
N GLU A 187 -33.81 -28.11 -8.41
CA GLU A 187 -32.99 -27.80 -9.60
C GLU A 187 -33.27 -26.41 -10.21
N ASP A 188 -34.52 -25.96 -10.22
CA ASP A 188 -34.87 -24.63 -10.73
C ASP A 188 -34.24 -23.54 -9.84
N LEU A 189 -34.32 -23.72 -8.52
CA LEU A 189 -33.69 -22.81 -7.57
C LEU A 189 -32.16 -22.83 -7.69
N LYS A 190 -31.54 -24.00 -7.94
CA LYS A 190 -30.08 -24.11 -8.18
C LYS A 190 -29.67 -23.34 -9.43
N SER A 191 -30.45 -23.43 -10.51
CA SER A 191 -30.22 -22.69 -11.75
C SER A 191 -30.30 -21.17 -11.52
N VAL A 192 -31.37 -20.69 -10.87
CA VAL A 192 -31.54 -19.26 -10.55
C VAL A 192 -30.44 -18.74 -9.61
N SER A 193 -30.05 -19.54 -8.60
CA SER A 193 -28.98 -19.17 -7.67
C SER A 193 -27.62 -19.08 -8.37
N SER A 194 -27.35 -19.98 -9.32
CA SER A 194 -26.13 -19.95 -10.14
C SER A 194 -26.10 -18.74 -11.09
N HIS A 195 -27.25 -18.34 -11.62
CA HIS A 195 -27.36 -17.12 -12.41
C HIS A 195 -27.11 -15.86 -11.58
N LEU A 196 -27.71 -15.78 -10.38
CA LEU A 196 -27.48 -14.69 -9.43
C LEU A 196 -26.01 -14.61 -9.04
N TYR A 197 -25.34 -15.76 -8.90
CA TYR A 197 -23.90 -15.82 -8.65
C TYR A 197 -23.08 -15.13 -9.73
N ARG A 198 -23.31 -15.46 -11.00
CA ARG A 198 -22.58 -14.86 -12.12
C ARG A 198 -22.79 -13.35 -12.20
N ILE A 199 -24.04 -12.88 -12.09
CA ILE A 199 -24.33 -11.44 -12.15
C ILE A 199 -23.66 -10.69 -10.99
N THR A 200 -23.70 -11.28 -9.79
CA THR A 200 -23.09 -10.65 -8.60
C THR A 200 -21.56 -10.57 -8.74
N GLU A 201 -20.92 -11.59 -9.30
CA GLU A 201 -19.49 -11.53 -9.63
C GLU A 201 -19.18 -10.45 -10.68
N GLU A 202 -19.98 -10.33 -11.74
CA GLU A 202 -19.80 -9.29 -12.76
C GLU A 202 -19.93 -7.88 -12.15
N ILE A 203 -20.98 -7.63 -11.35
CA ILE A 203 -21.16 -6.35 -10.64
C ILE A 203 -19.96 -6.06 -9.75
N GLN A 204 -19.50 -7.07 -9.00
CA GLN A 204 -18.35 -6.91 -8.13
C GLN A 204 -17.12 -6.51 -8.93
N PHE A 205 -16.79 -7.23 -10.00
CA PHE A 205 -15.64 -6.94 -10.85
C PHE A 205 -15.72 -5.51 -11.41
N SER A 206 -16.87 -5.09 -11.95
CA SER A 206 -17.05 -3.74 -12.49
C SER A 206 -16.85 -2.64 -11.44
N VAL A 207 -17.31 -2.86 -10.20
CA VAL A 207 -17.12 -1.88 -9.11
C VAL A 207 -15.66 -1.85 -8.64
N MET A 208 -14.96 -3.00 -8.62
CA MET A 208 -13.52 -3.03 -8.31
C MET A 208 -12.70 -2.33 -9.37
N ASP A 209 -12.99 -2.59 -10.65
CA ASP A 209 -12.28 -2.02 -11.79
C ASP A 209 -12.38 -0.48 -11.79
N ALA A 210 -13.57 0.05 -11.49
CA ALA A 210 -13.79 1.49 -11.34
C ALA A 210 -13.00 2.15 -10.18
N ARG A 211 -12.45 1.35 -9.25
CA ARG A 211 -11.64 1.83 -8.11
C ARG A 211 -10.15 1.84 -8.39
N LEU A 212 -9.71 1.15 -9.44
CA LEU A 212 -8.29 0.99 -9.74
C LEU A 212 -7.66 2.34 -10.11
N VAL A 213 -6.46 2.56 -9.59
CA VAL A 213 -5.66 3.75 -9.85
C VAL A 213 -4.26 3.35 -10.29
N ASN A 214 -3.64 4.17 -11.13
CA ASN A 214 -2.28 3.92 -11.58
C ASN A 214 -1.28 4.15 -10.44
N VAL A 215 -0.37 3.19 -10.24
CA VAL A 215 0.74 3.26 -9.28
C VAL A 215 1.66 4.46 -9.58
N GLY A 216 1.72 4.92 -10.83
CA GLY A 216 2.42 6.13 -11.25
C GLY A 216 2.08 7.37 -10.42
N SER A 217 0.82 7.50 -9.97
CA SER A 217 0.41 8.62 -9.11
C SER A 217 1.18 8.69 -7.78
N LEU A 218 1.62 7.54 -7.26
CA LEU A 218 2.48 7.42 -6.10
C LEU A 218 3.95 7.60 -6.50
N PHE A 219 4.39 6.91 -7.56
CA PHE A 219 5.79 6.95 -8.00
C PHE A 219 6.28 8.36 -8.37
N ASN A 220 5.39 9.20 -8.91
CA ASN A 220 5.71 10.58 -9.29
C ASN A 220 6.10 11.48 -8.10
N LYS A 221 5.79 11.08 -6.86
CA LYS A 221 6.17 11.82 -5.64
C LYS A 221 7.60 11.52 -5.18
N PHE A 222 8.12 10.35 -5.53
CA PHE A 222 9.43 9.88 -5.05
C PHE A 222 10.64 10.65 -5.58
N PRO A 223 10.70 11.16 -6.82
CA PRO A 223 11.85 11.94 -7.29
C PRO A 223 12.22 13.12 -6.39
N ARG A 224 11.22 13.88 -5.92
CA ARG A 224 11.42 15.02 -5.01
C ARG A 224 11.92 14.53 -3.64
N ILE A 225 11.24 13.53 -3.07
CA ILE A 225 11.58 12.97 -1.75
C ILE A 225 12.99 12.38 -1.74
N VAL A 226 13.36 11.62 -2.77
CA VAL A 226 14.71 11.03 -2.91
C VAL A 226 15.75 12.14 -3.01
N ARG A 227 15.50 13.21 -3.79
CA ARG A 227 16.40 14.36 -3.90
C ARG A 227 16.60 15.07 -2.56
N ASP A 228 15.53 15.31 -1.82
CA ASP A 228 15.58 16.00 -0.52
C ASP A 228 16.37 15.19 0.53
N ILE A 229 16.11 13.88 0.61
CA ILE A 229 16.84 12.99 1.53
C ILE A 229 18.30 12.83 1.09
N ALA A 230 18.57 12.67 -0.22
CA ALA A 230 19.92 12.56 -0.75
C ALA A 230 20.76 13.81 -0.45
N GLN A 231 20.16 15.01 -0.55
CA GLN A 231 20.82 16.26 -0.21
C GLN A 231 21.11 16.36 1.30
N ALA A 232 20.15 15.99 2.16
CA ALA A 232 20.34 15.98 3.61
C ALA A 232 21.46 15.01 4.04
N GLU A 233 21.54 13.84 3.40
CA GLU A 233 22.54 12.80 3.66
C GLU A 233 23.89 13.02 2.94
N GLN A 234 23.96 14.04 2.07
CA GLN A 234 25.10 14.36 1.20
C GLN A 234 25.53 13.18 0.31
N LYS A 235 24.56 12.58 -0.40
CA LYS A 235 24.76 11.44 -1.31
C LYS A 235 24.27 11.79 -2.73
N GLU A 236 24.92 11.22 -3.73
CA GLU A 236 24.52 11.34 -5.14
C GLU A 236 23.74 10.09 -5.55
N ILE A 237 22.48 10.24 -5.97
CA ILE A 237 21.57 9.11 -6.22
C ILE A 237 20.82 9.31 -7.53
N GLN A 238 20.75 8.25 -8.35
CA GLN A 238 19.89 8.11 -9.51
C GLN A 238 18.64 7.31 -9.10
N LEU A 239 17.46 7.78 -9.51
CA LEU A 239 16.19 7.08 -9.29
C LEU A 239 15.64 6.57 -10.63
N ASP A 240 15.49 5.25 -10.76
CA ASP A 240 14.87 4.59 -11.90
C ASP A 240 13.44 4.16 -11.53
N ILE A 241 12.44 4.62 -12.31
CA ILE A 241 11.03 4.30 -12.08
C ILE A 241 10.48 3.51 -13.28
N ILE A 242 9.94 2.31 -13.03
CA ILE A 242 9.42 1.40 -14.07
C ILE A 242 8.00 0.95 -13.72
N GLY A 243 7.11 0.82 -14.72
CA GLY A 243 5.76 0.28 -14.53
C GLY A 243 4.77 1.25 -13.87
N GLN A 244 4.82 2.53 -14.24
CA GLN A 244 3.92 3.56 -13.70
C GLN A 244 2.44 3.36 -14.12
N ASP A 245 2.22 2.62 -15.19
CA ASP A 245 0.94 2.27 -15.79
C ASP A 245 0.23 1.10 -15.11
N ILE A 246 0.91 0.41 -14.17
CA ILE A 246 0.30 -0.68 -13.41
C ILE A 246 -0.82 -0.13 -12.53
N GLN A 247 -1.96 -0.82 -12.55
CA GLN A 247 -3.16 -0.46 -11.80
C GLN A 247 -3.27 -1.25 -10.51
N ILE A 248 -3.72 -0.59 -9.44
CA ILE A 248 -3.96 -1.19 -8.13
C ILE A 248 -5.11 -0.49 -7.41
N ASP A 249 -5.76 -1.18 -6.47
CA ASP A 249 -6.76 -0.57 -5.61
C ASP A 249 -6.22 0.66 -4.85
N ARG A 250 -7.01 1.73 -4.82
CA ARG A 250 -6.62 2.99 -4.19
C ARG A 250 -6.31 2.87 -2.69
N ASN A 251 -7.06 2.05 -1.94
CA ASN A 251 -6.78 1.86 -0.52
C ASN A 251 -5.46 1.12 -0.32
N ILE A 252 -5.17 0.13 -1.16
CA ILE A 252 -3.86 -0.53 -1.16
C ILE A 252 -2.77 0.52 -1.41
N LEU A 253 -2.91 1.34 -2.45
CA LEU A 253 -1.95 2.39 -2.78
C LEU A 253 -1.70 3.34 -1.60
N GLN A 254 -2.76 3.72 -0.88
CA GLN A 254 -2.66 4.59 0.29
C GLN A 254 -1.91 3.91 1.45
N ILE A 255 -2.23 2.65 1.77
CA ILE A 255 -1.60 1.90 2.86
C ILE A 255 -0.11 1.66 2.58
N ILE A 256 0.26 1.38 1.33
CA ILE A 256 1.65 1.13 0.97
C ILE A 256 2.47 2.42 0.79
N THR A 257 1.84 3.59 0.68
CA THR A 257 2.54 4.86 0.46
C THR A 257 3.56 5.12 1.57
N ASP A 258 3.12 5.04 2.82
CA ASP A 258 3.97 5.26 3.99
C ASP A 258 5.04 4.16 4.11
N SER A 259 4.67 2.92 3.75
CA SER A 259 5.58 1.77 3.73
C SER A 259 6.72 1.96 2.73
N LEU A 260 6.41 2.35 1.49
CA LEU A 260 7.40 2.60 0.45
C LEU A 260 8.27 3.82 0.77
N LEU A 261 7.68 4.89 1.31
CA LEU A 261 8.41 6.06 1.79
C LEU A 261 9.48 5.66 2.82
N HIS A 262 9.09 4.82 3.77
CA HIS A 262 9.99 4.33 4.79
C HIS A 262 11.10 3.44 4.21
N LEU A 263 10.77 2.49 3.33
CA LEU A 263 11.77 1.65 2.68
C LEU A 263 12.77 2.46 1.84
N VAL A 264 12.30 3.48 1.10
CA VAL A 264 13.15 4.41 0.33
C VAL A 264 14.08 5.19 1.24
N ARG A 265 13.57 5.70 2.37
CA ARG A 265 14.40 6.38 3.37
C ARG A 265 15.50 5.46 3.90
N ASN A 266 15.17 4.21 4.24
CA ASN A 266 16.14 3.23 4.72
C ASN A 266 17.21 2.90 3.66
N ALA A 267 16.80 2.75 2.40
CA ALA A 267 17.71 2.55 1.28
C ALA A 267 18.69 3.72 1.13
N ILE A 268 18.23 4.97 1.27
CA ILE A 268 19.10 6.16 1.13
C ILE A 268 19.98 6.36 2.36
N THR A 269 19.43 6.37 3.57
CA THR A 269 20.17 6.68 4.80
C THR A 269 21.15 5.56 5.17
N HIS A 270 20.68 4.30 5.13
CA HIS A 270 21.47 3.15 5.58
C HIS A 270 22.05 2.32 4.42
N GLY A 271 21.31 2.11 3.33
CA GLY A 271 21.75 1.29 2.21
C GLY A 271 22.91 1.92 1.41
N ILE A 272 22.63 3.03 0.72
CA ILE A 272 23.54 3.70 -0.20
C ILE A 272 24.68 4.38 0.57
N GLU A 273 25.93 4.08 0.19
CA GLU A 273 27.12 4.69 0.79
C GLU A 273 27.41 6.10 0.23
N LYS A 274 28.27 6.87 0.91
CA LYS A 274 28.73 8.17 0.40
C LYS A 274 29.66 7.98 -0.80
N GLY A 275 29.72 8.97 -1.70
CA GLY A 275 30.49 8.89 -2.95
C GLY A 275 31.95 8.43 -2.77
N ALA A 276 32.65 8.97 -1.76
CA ALA A 276 34.04 8.60 -1.47
C ALA A 276 34.19 7.12 -1.02
N ASP A 277 33.23 6.58 -0.29
CA ASP A 277 33.24 5.18 0.14
C ASP A 277 32.88 4.23 -1.00
N ARG A 278 32.02 4.68 -1.94
CA ARG A 278 31.66 3.92 -3.15
C ARG A 278 32.85 3.77 -4.10
N GLU A 279 33.58 4.85 -4.33
CA GLU A 279 34.80 4.84 -5.14
C GLU A 279 35.86 3.89 -4.57
N ARG A 280 36.03 3.85 -3.23
CA ARG A 280 36.93 2.89 -2.55
C ARG A 280 36.55 1.43 -2.74
N LYS A 281 35.26 1.15 -3.01
CA LYS A 281 34.73 -0.19 -3.25
C LYS A 281 34.56 -0.52 -4.74
N ASN A 282 35.15 0.27 -5.64
CA ASN A 282 35.00 0.15 -7.10
C ASN A 282 33.54 0.24 -7.60
N LYS A 283 32.70 1.02 -6.90
CA LYS A 283 31.30 1.26 -7.28
C LYS A 283 31.17 2.66 -7.90
N PRO A 284 30.21 2.89 -8.81
CA PRO A 284 29.93 4.22 -9.33
C PRO A 284 29.65 5.21 -8.19
N ARG A 285 30.17 6.43 -8.29
CA ARG A 285 30.00 7.48 -7.28
C ARG A 285 28.51 7.78 -7.01
N GLN A 286 27.71 7.82 -8.08
CA GLN A 286 26.25 7.92 -8.02
C GLN A 286 25.67 6.55 -7.64
N GLY A 287 24.90 6.48 -6.56
CA GLY A 287 24.13 5.30 -6.17
C GLY A 287 22.89 5.13 -7.04
N ASN A 288 22.45 3.89 -7.25
CA ASN A 288 21.21 3.63 -7.96
C ASN A 288 20.12 3.15 -7.00
N LEU A 289 18.93 3.73 -7.14
CA LEU A 289 17.71 3.32 -6.49
C LEU A 289 16.67 3.05 -7.59
N SER A 290 16.11 1.85 -7.62
CA SER A 290 15.09 1.46 -8.59
C SER A 290 13.77 1.16 -7.88
N LEU A 291 12.70 1.75 -8.38
CA LEU A 291 11.32 1.49 -7.97
C LEU A 291 10.55 0.97 -9.18
N SER A 292 10.14 -0.29 -9.14
CA SER A 292 9.41 -0.91 -10.23
C SER A 292 8.09 -1.52 -9.76
N ALA A 293 7.08 -1.47 -10.63
CA ALA A 293 5.85 -2.20 -10.47
C ALA A 293 5.62 -3.13 -11.67
N GLN A 294 5.08 -4.31 -11.41
CA GLN A 294 4.73 -5.30 -12.42
C GLN A 294 3.42 -5.98 -12.02
N SER A 295 2.54 -6.23 -12.98
CA SER A 295 1.37 -7.10 -12.76
C SER A 295 1.76 -8.57 -12.96
N ASP A 296 1.36 -9.44 -12.04
CA ASP A 296 1.48 -10.90 -12.09
C ASP A 296 0.15 -11.55 -11.70
N ARG A 297 -0.62 -11.94 -12.73
CA ARG A 297 -1.97 -12.50 -12.59
C ARG A 297 -2.88 -11.56 -11.77
N ASP A 298 -3.29 -11.99 -10.59
CA ASP A 298 -4.17 -11.27 -9.66
C ASP A 298 -3.39 -10.45 -8.61
N ASN A 299 -2.08 -10.34 -8.77
CA ASN A 299 -1.20 -9.61 -7.86
C ASN A 299 -0.41 -8.52 -8.58
N VAL A 300 -0.09 -7.47 -7.83
CA VAL A 300 0.84 -6.42 -8.20
C VAL A 300 2.13 -6.63 -7.41
N LEU A 301 3.24 -6.81 -8.11
CA LEU A 301 4.58 -6.85 -7.55
C LEU A 301 5.17 -5.45 -7.57
N ILE A 302 5.50 -4.91 -6.41
CA ILE A 302 6.27 -3.67 -6.29
C ILE A 302 7.65 -4.01 -5.75
N ARG A 303 8.70 -3.63 -6.48
CA ARG A 303 10.09 -3.86 -6.09
C ARG A 303 10.79 -2.53 -5.84
N LEU A 304 11.44 -2.44 -4.69
CA LEU A 304 12.40 -1.38 -4.37
C LEU A 304 13.78 -2.02 -4.29
N SER A 305 14.71 -1.58 -5.13
CA SER A 305 16.09 -2.08 -5.14
C SER A 305 17.08 -0.95 -5.01
N ASP A 306 18.07 -1.10 -4.14
CA ASP A 306 19.26 -0.25 -4.07
C ASP A 306 20.52 -1.04 -4.46
N ASP A 307 21.54 -0.33 -4.91
CA ASP A 307 22.87 -0.88 -5.18
C ASP A 307 23.86 -0.59 -4.03
N GLY A 308 23.37 -0.42 -2.80
CA GLY A 308 24.14 0.01 -1.63
C GLY A 308 25.02 -1.10 -1.03
N ARG A 309 25.33 -0.95 0.26
CA ARG A 309 26.23 -1.87 0.98
C ARG A 309 25.62 -3.26 1.24
N GLY A 310 24.32 -3.43 1.02
CA GLY A 310 23.55 -4.59 1.43
C GLY A 310 23.39 -4.69 2.96
N ILE A 311 22.80 -5.80 3.41
CA ILE A 311 22.57 -6.10 4.82
C ILE A 311 23.68 -7.02 5.32
N ASP A 312 24.34 -6.63 6.42
CA ASP A 312 25.40 -7.42 7.05
C ASP A 312 24.79 -8.60 7.82
N ILE A 313 24.68 -9.76 7.15
CA ILE A 313 24.14 -11.00 7.73
C ILE A 313 24.85 -11.38 9.05
N PRO A 314 26.19 -11.39 9.16
CA PRO A 314 26.88 -11.57 10.44
C PRO A 314 26.44 -10.61 11.55
N ALA A 315 26.21 -9.33 11.23
CA ALA A 315 25.72 -8.37 12.22
C ALA A 315 24.27 -8.65 12.63
N VAL A 316 23.41 -9.06 11.70
CA VAL A 316 22.03 -9.49 11.97
C VAL A 316 22.04 -10.73 12.87
N LYS A 317 22.86 -11.75 12.57
CA LYS A 317 23.04 -12.96 13.41
C LYS A 317 23.41 -12.57 14.85
N LYS A 318 24.37 -11.66 15.03
CA LYS A 318 24.76 -11.16 16.37
C LYS A 318 23.63 -10.42 17.07
N ALA A 319 22.84 -9.62 16.35
CA ALA A 319 21.70 -8.90 16.91
C ALA A 319 20.57 -9.84 17.36
N ILE A 320 20.29 -10.90 16.61
CA ILE A 320 19.33 -11.96 16.97
C ILE A 320 19.74 -12.62 18.30
N VAL A 321 21.01 -13.02 18.42
CA VAL A 321 21.52 -13.67 19.64
C VAL A 321 21.54 -12.72 20.84
N ALA A 322 22.03 -11.48 20.65
CA ALA A 322 22.11 -10.49 21.73
C ALA A 322 20.74 -10.12 22.31
N ARG A 323 19.70 -10.13 21.47
CA ARG A 323 18.31 -9.86 21.87
C ARG A 323 17.53 -11.12 22.29
N LYS A 324 18.20 -12.27 22.40
CA LYS A 324 17.65 -13.57 22.83
C LYS A 324 16.51 -14.10 21.97
N PHE A 325 16.47 -13.75 20.69
CA PHE A 325 15.51 -14.36 19.76
C PHE A 325 15.84 -15.83 19.47
N LEU A 326 17.14 -16.17 19.37
CA LEU A 326 17.65 -17.52 19.16
C LEU A 326 19.06 -17.69 19.77
N SER A 327 19.46 -18.94 20.02
CA SER A 327 20.84 -19.28 20.43
C SER A 327 21.80 -19.23 19.24
N PHE A 328 23.09 -19.07 19.51
CA PHE A 328 24.12 -18.95 18.46
C PHE A 328 24.16 -20.19 17.54
N GLU A 329 24.06 -21.39 18.11
CA GLU A 329 24.07 -22.66 17.37
C GLU A 329 22.92 -22.74 16.36
N VAL A 330 21.71 -22.33 16.75
CA VAL A 330 20.53 -22.37 15.87
C VAL A 330 20.62 -21.29 14.79
N VAL A 331 21.15 -20.12 15.11
CA VAL A 331 21.28 -19.02 14.14
C VAL A 331 22.29 -19.33 13.04
N ASP A 332 23.30 -20.15 13.32
CA ASP A 332 24.32 -20.44 12.32
C ASP A 332 23.82 -21.33 11.18
N ASP A 333 22.92 -22.26 11.50
CA ASP A 333 22.28 -23.20 10.56
C ASP A 333 21.14 -22.58 9.73
N LEU A 334 20.71 -21.34 10.02
CA LEU A 334 19.63 -20.70 9.28
C LEU A 334 20.05 -20.25 7.88
N ARG A 335 19.12 -20.39 6.92
CA ARG A 335 19.28 -19.79 5.59
C ARG A 335 19.22 -18.26 5.69
N GLU A 336 19.88 -17.58 4.76
CA GLU A 336 19.92 -16.11 4.75
C GLU A 336 18.53 -15.48 4.69
N SER A 337 17.59 -16.05 3.92
CA SER A 337 16.20 -15.60 3.86
C SER A 337 15.49 -15.68 5.21
N ASP A 338 15.79 -16.71 6.01
CA ASP A 338 15.21 -16.90 7.34
C ASP A 338 15.82 -15.90 8.32
N ILE A 339 17.12 -15.60 8.21
CA ILE A 339 17.80 -14.56 9.00
C ILE A 339 17.21 -13.18 8.70
N LEU A 340 17.03 -12.85 7.43
CA LEU A 340 16.47 -11.57 7.02
C LEU A 340 15.01 -11.39 7.42
N SER A 341 14.25 -12.49 7.60
CA SER A 341 12.87 -12.41 8.09
C SER A 341 12.77 -11.77 9.49
N TYR A 342 13.81 -11.92 10.32
CA TYR A 342 13.87 -11.31 11.66
C TYR A 342 13.91 -9.77 11.63
N LEU A 343 14.28 -9.17 10.50
CA LEU A 343 14.24 -7.71 10.35
C LEU A 343 12.82 -7.15 10.51
N PHE A 344 11.80 -7.97 10.26
CA PHE A 344 10.40 -7.60 10.37
C PHE A 344 9.78 -7.98 11.73
N GLU A 345 10.55 -8.55 12.67
CA GLU A 345 10.03 -8.91 13.98
C GLU A 345 9.85 -7.65 14.85
N PRO A 346 8.75 -7.55 15.62
CA PRO A 346 8.50 -6.42 16.50
C PRO A 346 9.66 -6.19 17.47
N GLY A 347 10.10 -4.94 17.59
CA GLY A 347 11.22 -4.59 18.44
C GLY A 347 12.59 -5.06 17.94
N PHE A 348 12.70 -5.60 16.72
CA PHE A 348 13.99 -5.81 16.06
C PHE A 348 14.45 -4.50 15.41
N SER A 349 15.56 -3.94 15.90
CA SER A 349 16.21 -2.77 15.29
C SER A 349 17.72 -2.89 15.40
N MET A 350 18.42 -2.49 14.34
CA MET A 350 19.88 -2.46 14.32
C MET A 350 20.46 -1.10 14.73
N ALA A 351 19.63 -0.07 14.89
CA ALA A 351 20.09 1.27 15.24
C ALA A 351 20.47 1.36 16.73
N LYS A 352 21.63 1.97 17.01
CA LYS A 352 22.12 2.24 18.38
C LYS A 352 21.60 3.57 18.96
N GLU A 353 21.12 4.48 18.13
CA GLU A 353 20.57 5.79 18.52
C GLU A 353 19.30 6.10 17.71
N VAL A 354 18.34 6.78 18.36
CA VAL A 354 17.13 7.30 17.72
C VAL A 354 17.49 8.65 17.11
N THR A 355 17.67 8.73 15.80
CA THR A 355 17.92 10.00 15.10
C THR A 355 16.64 10.86 15.09
N GLU A 356 16.75 12.19 15.17
CA GLU A 356 15.62 13.13 15.19
C GLU A 356 14.70 13.00 13.95
N PHE A 357 15.22 12.57 12.81
CA PHE A 357 14.45 12.27 11.59
C PHE A 357 13.66 10.94 11.65
N SER A 358 13.91 10.12 12.68
CA SER A 358 13.24 8.85 12.96
C SER A 358 12.10 8.99 13.99
N GLY A 359 11.58 10.21 14.16
CA GLY A 359 10.67 10.66 15.22
C GLY A 359 9.31 9.97 15.40
N ARG A 360 9.13 8.74 14.93
CA ARG A 360 8.03 7.84 15.35
C ARG A 360 8.46 6.40 15.66
N GLY A 361 9.75 6.06 15.61
CA GLY A 361 10.21 4.70 15.95
C GLY A 361 9.59 3.61 15.08
N VAL A 362 9.35 3.90 13.80
CA VAL A 362 8.72 2.95 12.87
C VAL A 362 9.78 1.97 12.42
N GLY A 363 9.69 0.71 12.85
CA GLY A 363 10.54 -0.37 12.37
C GLY A 363 10.03 -0.96 11.06
N LEU A 364 10.79 -1.91 10.50
CA LEU A 364 10.33 -2.70 9.35
C LEU A 364 9.12 -3.59 9.71
N ASP A 365 8.89 -3.84 11.00
CA ASP A 365 7.70 -4.50 11.55
C ASP A 365 6.40 -3.77 11.21
N VAL A 366 6.38 -2.43 11.28
CA VAL A 366 5.20 -1.63 10.90
C VAL A 366 4.90 -1.76 9.40
N VAL A 367 5.95 -1.76 8.57
CA VAL A 367 5.83 -2.00 7.13
C VAL A 367 5.25 -3.39 6.87
N LYS A 368 5.76 -4.41 7.55
CA LYS A 368 5.26 -5.78 7.44
C LYS A 368 3.80 -5.89 7.82
N ASN A 369 3.40 -5.31 8.95
CA ASN A 369 2.01 -5.34 9.44
C ASN A 369 1.04 -4.62 8.47
N ALA A 370 1.46 -3.47 7.92
CA ALA A 370 0.66 -2.76 6.93
C ALA A 370 0.41 -3.64 5.68
N ILE A 371 1.44 -4.31 5.19
CA ILE A 371 1.36 -5.21 4.03
C ILE A 371 0.54 -6.48 4.34
N ASP A 372 0.69 -7.06 5.52
CA ASP A 372 -0.07 -8.24 5.93
C ASP A 372 -1.58 -7.93 6.09
N SER A 373 -1.93 -6.74 6.61
CA SER A 373 -3.33 -6.33 6.80
C SER A 373 -4.15 -6.28 5.50
N ILE A 374 -3.50 -5.91 4.38
CA ILE A 374 -4.12 -5.86 3.05
C ILE A 374 -4.08 -7.21 2.33
N GLY A 375 -3.55 -8.25 2.96
CA GLY A 375 -3.39 -9.57 2.36
C GLY A 375 -2.20 -9.69 1.41
N GLY A 376 -1.22 -8.79 1.54
CA GLY A 376 0.03 -8.84 0.77
C GLY A 376 1.16 -9.57 1.50
N ARG A 377 2.30 -9.72 0.85
CA ARG A 377 3.53 -10.28 1.42
C ARG A 377 4.75 -9.48 1.01
N ILE A 378 5.56 -9.08 1.97
CA ILE A 378 6.90 -8.53 1.71
C ILE A 378 7.98 -9.61 1.80
N GLN A 379 8.95 -9.54 0.90
CA GLN A 379 10.18 -10.33 0.87
C GLN A 379 11.38 -9.39 0.75
N VAL A 380 12.51 -9.81 1.31
CA VAL A 380 13.77 -9.07 1.20
C VAL A 380 14.86 -10.02 0.69
N HIS A 381 15.65 -9.51 -0.24
CA HIS A 381 16.86 -10.15 -0.72
C HIS A 381 17.99 -9.13 -0.61
N SER A 382 19.15 -9.53 -0.10
CA SER A 382 20.28 -8.62 0.02
C SER A 382 21.58 -9.39 -0.13
N GLU A 383 22.52 -8.79 -0.84
CA GLU A 383 23.87 -9.31 -0.96
C GLU A 383 24.87 -8.21 -0.58
N LYS A 384 25.88 -8.60 0.20
CA LYS A 384 26.88 -7.67 0.72
C LYS A 384 27.59 -6.96 -0.44
N ASP A 385 27.68 -5.64 -0.33
CA ASP A 385 28.24 -4.70 -1.29
C ASP A 385 27.54 -4.65 -2.68
N LYS A 386 26.48 -5.45 -2.91
CA LYS A 386 25.64 -5.37 -4.13
C LYS A 386 24.28 -4.70 -3.91
N GLY A 387 23.82 -4.59 -2.66
CA GLY A 387 22.63 -3.83 -2.29
C GLY A 387 21.49 -4.67 -1.72
N THR A 388 20.29 -4.09 -1.68
CA THR A 388 19.10 -4.71 -1.09
C THR A 388 17.91 -4.54 -2.01
N THR A 389 17.09 -5.58 -2.12
CA THR A 389 15.83 -5.55 -2.86
C THR A 389 14.68 -5.98 -1.95
N PHE A 390 13.72 -5.10 -1.75
CA PHE A 390 12.43 -5.40 -1.14
C PHE A 390 11.39 -5.67 -2.24
N THR A 391 10.68 -6.79 -2.13
CA THR A 391 9.60 -7.17 -3.06
C THR A 391 8.29 -7.29 -2.30
N LEU A 392 7.34 -6.41 -2.60
CA LEU A 392 5.99 -6.40 -2.07
C LEU A 392 5.08 -7.11 -3.07
N HIS A 393 4.46 -8.20 -2.65
CA HIS A 393 3.41 -8.90 -3.38
C HIS A 393 2.08 -8.39 -2.83
N LEU A 394 1.33 -7.66 -3.62
CA LEU A 394 0.08 -7.04 -3.21
C LEU A 394 -1.06 -7.65 -4.03
N PRO A 395 -2.21 -7.96 -3.44
CA PRO A 395 -3.37 -8.32 -4.24
C PRO A 395 -3.82 -7.09 -5.07
N THR A 396 -4.48 -7.31 -6.20
CA THR A 396 -5.03 -6.20 -6.99
C THR A 396 -6.19 -5.48 -6.27
N SER A 397 -6.94 -6.20 -5.40
CA SER A 397 -8.07 -5.67 -4.61
C SER A 397 -8.15 -6.28 -3.20
N ILE A 398 -8.78 -5.56 -2.26
CA ILE A 398 -8.92 -5.95 -0.84
C ILE A 398 -10.24 -6.70 -0.56
N ALA A 399 -11.25 -6.54 -1.40
CA ALA A 399 -12.63 -6.79 -1.00
C ALA A 399 -12.97 -8.26 -0.68
N VAL A 400 -12.26 -9.20 -1.30
CA VAL A 400 -12.48 -10.63 -1.09
C VAL A 400 -11.12 -11.29 -0.96
N LYS A 401 -10.99 -12.16 0.04
CA LYS A 401 -9.76 -12.93 0.26
C LYS A 401 -10.10 -14.41 0.20
N GLY A 402 -9.28 -15.17 -0.51
CA GLY A 402 -9.37 -16.63 -0.48
C GLY A 402 -8.98 -17.16 0.89
N ALA A 403 -9.82 -18.01 1.48
CA ALA A 403 -9.59 -18.64 2.76
C ALA A 403 -9.92 -20.14 2.75
N LEU A 404 -9.23 -20.90 3.59
CA LEU A 404 -9.55 -22.29 3.91
C LEU A 404 -10.49 -22.31 5.11
N LEU A 405 -11.69 -22.87 4.92
CA LEU A 405 -12.69 -23.05 5.98
C LEU A 405 -12.47 -24.36 6.72
N PHE A 406 -12.66 -24.35 8.04
CA PHE A 406 -12.55 -25.52 8.90
C PHE A 406 -13.39 -25.36 10.18
N GLU A 407 -13.57 -26.45 10.90
CA GLU A 407 -14.35 -26.53 12.14
C GLU A 407 -13.43 -26.92 13.30
N VAL A 408 -13.66 -26.28 14.45
CA VAL A 408 -13.10 -26.67 15.73
C VAL A 408 -14.24 -26.65 16.75
N GLU A 409 -14.51 -27.78 17.37
CA GLU A 409 -15.71 -28.04 18.16
C GLU A 409 -16.98 -27.70 17.37
N ASP A 410 -17.79 -26.75 17.84
CA ASP A 410 -19.00 -26.28 17.17
C ASP A 410 -18.77 -24.93 16.43
N GLY A 411 -17.53 -24.45 16.41
CA GLY A 411 -17.14 -23.15 15.83
C GLY A 411 -16.60 -23.27 14.41
N TYR A 412 -16.97 -22.31 13.56
CA TYR A 412 -16.44 -22.18 12.20
C TYR A 412 -15.30 -21.17 12.16
N TYR A 413 -14.21 -21.58 11.52
CA TYR A 413 -12.99 -20.78 11.43
C TYR A 413 -12.48 -20.75 9.98
N ALA A 414 -11.73 -19.69 9.68
CA ALA A 414 -11.08 -19.50 8.40
C ALA A 414 -9.62 -19.10 8.59
N ILE A 415 -8.73 -19.62 7.73
CA ILE A 415 -7.35 -19.14 7.59
C ILE A 415 -7.15 -18.67 6.16
N LEU A 416 -6.53 -17.50 5.98
CA LEU A 416 -6.22 -16.98 4.64
C LEU A 416 -5.30 -17.93 3.89
N LEU A 417 -5.57 -18.13 2.59
CA LEU A 417 -4.78 -19.04 1.75
C LEU A 417 -3.32 -18.63 1.66
N MET A 418 -3.03 -17.32 1.71
CA MET A 418 -1.66 -16.79 1.74
C MET A 418 -0.82 -17.31 2.92
N HIS A 419 -1.47 -17.73 4.02
CA HIS A 419 -0.83 -18.30 5.19
C HIS A 419 -0.91 -19.82 5.22
N THR A 420 -1.56 -20.47 4.25
CA THR A 420 -1.73 -21.93 4.20
C THR A 420 -0.70 -22.54 3.25
N ASP A 421 0.27 -23.30 3.78
CA ASP A 421 1.28 -24.00 2.96
C ASP A 421 0.72 -25.32 2.41
N SER A 422 0.12 -26.15 3.28
CA SER A 422 -0.49 -27.42 2.89
C SER A 422 -1.45 -27.95 3.94
N VAL A 423 -2.27 -28.93 3.57
CA VAL A 423 -3.20 -29.62 4.46
C VAL A 423 -2.89 -31.10 4.40
N VAL A 424 -2.71 -31.74 5.56
CA VAL A 424 -2.32 -33.14 5.67
C VAL A 424 -3.17 -33.87 6.70
N SER A 425 -3.40 -35.16 6.47
CA SER A 425 -4.01 -36.05 7.45
C SER A 425 -2.94 -37.04 7.92
N ILE A 426 -2.65 -37.04 9.22
CA ILE A 426 -1.56 -37.82 9.82
C ILE A 426 -2.13 -38.73 10.90
N ASP A 427 -1.63 -39.98 10.98
CA ASP A 427 -2.01 -40.87 12.06
C ASP A 427 -1.41 -40.40 13.39
N LYS A 428 -2.16 -40.54 14.48
CA LYS A 428 -1.75 -40.19 15.83
C LYS A 428 -0.45 -40.91 16.24
N SER A 429 -0.13 -42.06 15.65
CA SER A 429 1.16 -42.73 15.88
C SER A 429 2.36 -41.95 15.37
N GLU A 430 2.21 -41.21 14.26
CA GLU A 430 3.28 -40.47 13.57
C GLU A 430 3.55 -39.07 14.16
N LEU A 431 2.67 -38.60 15.04
CA LEU A 431 2.98 -37.46 15.90
C LEU A 431 4.03 -37.90 16.92
N HIS A 432 4.94 -37.02 17.32
CA HIS A 432 5.91 -37.31 18.36
C HIS A 432 5.86 -36.21 19.42
N GLU A 433 5.95 -36.58 20.69
CA GLU A 433 6.05 -35.62 21.78
C GLU A 433 7.53 -35.31 22.01
N VAL A 434 7.93 -34.05 21.85
CA VAL A 434 9.30 -33.60 22.10
C VAL A 434 9.23 -32.40 23.05
N GLY A 435 9.59 -32.63 24.31
CA GLY A 435 9.38 -31.64 25.38
C GLY A 435 7.89 -31.42 25.66
N ASN A 436 7.44 -30.17 25.60
CA ASN A 436 6.03 -29.77 25.80
C ASN A 436 5.29 -29.46 24.49
N MET A 437 5.81 -29.90 23.33
CA MET A 437 5.19 -29.70 22.02
C MET A 437 5.02 -31.01 21.27
N LEU A 438 3.95 -31.09 20.47
CA LEU A 438 3.80 -32.12 19.46
C LEU A 438 4.61 -31.72 18.23
N VAL A 439 5.26 -32.68 17.59
CA VAL A 439 5.94 -32.51 16.31
C VAL A 439 5.48 -33.58 15.34
N ALA A 440 5.37 -33.21 14.07
CA ALA A 440 5.10 -34.12 12.96
C ALA A 440 6.26 -34.05 11.97
N ASN A 441 6.67 -35.20 11.43
CA ASN A 441 7.61 -35.23 10.31
C ASN A 441 6.82 -35.17 9.00
N ILE A 442 6.90 -34.05 8.29
CA ILE A 442 6.13 -33.81 7.06
C ILE A 442 7.11 -33.42 5.97
N LYS A 443 7.15 -34.19 4.87
CA LYS A 443 8.11 -33.97 3.76
C LYS A 443 9.57 -33.92 4.23
N ASN A 444 9.95 -34.76 5.20
CA ASN A 444 11.28 -34.78 5.85
C ASN A 444 11.65 -33.53 6.65
N GLU A 445 10.69 -32.65 6.94
CA GLU A 445 10.87 -31.54 7.87
C GLU A 445 10.11 -31.81 9.18
N THR A 446 10.74 -31.51 10.32
CA THR A 446 10.09 -31.60 11.62
C THR A 446 9.32 -30.31 11.88
N ILE A 447 7.99 -30.38 11.86
CA ILE A 447 7.11 -29.22 12.03
C ILE A 447 6.44 -29.30 13.41
N PRO A 448 6.48 -28.22 14.23
CA PRO A 448 5.73 -28.16 15.47
C PRO A 448 4.23 -28.14 15.18
N VAL A 449 3.46 -28.89 15.95
CA VAL A 449 2.02 -29.06 15.78
C VAL A 449 1.32 -28.70 17.08
N ILE A 450 0.19 -28.01 16.98
CA ILE A 450 -0.62 -27.58 18.11
C ILE A 450 -2.05 -28.05 17.93
N TYR A 451 -2.71 -28.39 19.04
CA TYR A 451 -4.13 -28.67 19.00
C TYR A 451 -4.91 -27.36 19.11
N LEU A 452 -5.49 -26.91 18.00
CA LEU A 452 -6.10 -25.58 17.91
C LEU A 452 -7.25 -25.41 18.92
N ARG A 453 -7.99 -26.48 19.21
CA ARG A 453 -9.02 -26.50 20.24
C ARG A 453 -8.50 -26.04 21.60
N GLU A 454 -7.35 -26.54 22.04
CA GLU A 454 -6.77 -26.16 23.34
C GLU A 454 -6.22 -24.75 23.34
N PHE A 455 -5.74 -24.29 22.19
CA PHE A 455 -5.25 -22.93 22.02
C PHE A 455 -6.39 -21.90 22.13
N LEU A 456 -7.58 -22.22 21.60
CA LEU A 456 -8.74 -21.33 21.63
C LEU A 456 -9.48 -21.30 22.98
N ASN A 457 -9.44 -22.39 23.75
CA ASN A 457 -10.28 -22.57 24.95
C ASN A 457 -9.57 -22.30 26.31
N ASN A 458 -8.25 -22.08 26.37
CA ASN A 458 -7.53 -21.97 27.65
C ASN A 458 -7.05 -20.56 28.00
N ASP A 459 -7.35 -20.14 29.23
CA ASP A 459 -6.62 -19.07 29.93
C ASP A 459 -5.18 -19.53 30.22
N ASP A 460 -4.22 -18.62 30.06
CA ASP A 460 -2.76 -18.77 29.98
C ASP A 460 -2.02 -19.72 30.96
N ALA A 461 -2.67 -20.25 32.00
CA ALA A 461 -2.02 -20.90 33.14
C ALA A 461 -1.71 -22.41 32.97
N THR A 462 -2.34 -23.14 32.02
CA THR A 462 -2.15 -24.59 31.86
C THR A 462 -2.17 -25.06 30.40
N MET A 463 -1.51 -24.34 29.48
CA MET A 463 -1.38 -24.81 28.09
C MET A 463 -0.40 -26.01 28.00
N ASN A 464 -0.92 -27.23 28.06
CA ASN A 464 -0.18 -28.46 27.77
C ASN A 464 -0.37 -28.87 26.29
N LEU A 465 0.17 -28.03 25.39
CA LEU A 465 0.09 -28.17 23.92
C LEU A 465 0.73 -29.46 23.37
N GLY A 466 1.46 -30.19 24.20
CA GLY A 466 2.29 -31.33 23.83
C GLY A 466 1.68 -32.72 24.07
N SER A 467 0.45 -32.86 24.59
CA SER A 467 -0.05 -34.18 25.01
C SER A 467 -0.88 -34.90 23.94
N LYS A 468 -0.35 -36.00 23.40
CA LYS A 468 -1.09 -36.97 22.55
C LYS A 468 -2.32 -37.52 23.26
N ALA A 469 -2.33 -37.59 24.59
CA ALA A 469 -3.43 -38.19 25.34
C ALA A 469 -4.76 -37.46 25.07
N ARG A 470 -4.71 -36.19 24.67
CA ARG A 470 -5.88 -35.34 24.44
C ARG A 470 -6.36 -35.29 22.99
N LEU A 471 -5.63 -35.91 22.06
CA LEU A 471 -6.03 -36.01 20.66
C LEU A 471 -7.12 -37.08 20.49
N ASN A 472 -8.24 -36.68 19.87
CA ASN A 472 -9.36 -37.55 19.59
C ASN A 472 -9.23 -38.21 18.22
N GLY A 473 -9.48 -39.52 18.13
CA GLY A 473 -9.40 -40.28 16.88
C GLY A 473 -7.99 -40.76 16.52
N SER A 474 -7.92 -41.72 15.58
CA SER A 474 -6.65 -42.26 15.07
C SER A 474 -5.99 -41.34 14.04
N VAL A 475 -6.78 -40.60 13.25
CA VAL A 475 -6.27 -39.69 12.21
C VAL A 475 -6.54 -38.25 12.62
N GLN A 476 -5.53 -37.40 12.50
CA GLN A 476 -5.60 -35.97 12.78
C GLN A 476 -5.51 -35.17 11.49
N ASN A 477 -6.40 -34.21 11.30
CA ASN A 477 -6.35 -33.25 10.19
C ASN A 477 -5.51 -32.04 10.62
N ILE A 478 -4.47 -31.73 9.85
CA ILE A 478 -3.49 -30.69 10.19
C ILE A 478 -3.42 -29.68 9.05
N ILE A 479 -3.66 -28.42 9.38
CA ILE A 479 -3.41 -27.28 8.49
C ILE A 479 -2.00 -26.78 8.77
N ILE A 480 -1.10 -26.89 7.79
CA ILE A 480 0.25 -26.34 7.89
C ILE A 480 0.18 -24.88 7.47
N VAL A 481 0.37 -24.00 8.44
CA VAL A 481 0.45 -22.56 8.21
C VAL A 481 1.90 -22.11 8.12
N ILE A 482 2.15 -21.06 7.33
CA ILE A 482 3.46 -20.47 7.14
C ILE A 482 3.43 -18.96 7.41
N TYR A 483 4.34 -18.51 8.27
CA TYR A 483 4.54 -17.10 8.56
C TYR A 483 6.02 -16.83 8.87
N ASN A 484 6.62 -15.78 8.29
CA ASN A 484 8.05 -15.47 8.41
C ASN A 484 8.97 -16.69 8.21
N ASN A 485 8.68 -17.49 7.18
CA ASN A 485 9.36 -18.75 6.85
C ASN A 485 9.32 -19.84 7.94
N ARG A 486 8.51 -19.67 8.98
CA ARG A 486 8.27 -20.67 10.01
C ARG A 486 6.98 -21.41 9.69
N ARG A 487 7.02 -22.73 9.86
CA ARG A 487 5.87 -23.60 9.68
C ARG A 487 5.31 -24.01 11.04
N LEU A 488 3.98 -24.00 11.14
CA LEU A 488 3.25 -24.45 12.31
C LEU A 488 2.08 -25.31 11.83
N GLY A 489 1.91 -26.49 12.41
CA GLY A 489 0.77 -27.36 12.16
C GLY A 489 -0.37 -27.04 13.13
N LEU A 490 -1.57 -26.82 12.63
CA LEU A 490 -2.78 -26.62 13.42
C LEU A 490 -3.66 -27.86 13.27
N ILE A 491 -3.82 -28.65 14.33
CA ILE A 491 -4.77 -29.76 14.34
C ILE A 491 -6.18 -29.18 14.46
N VAL A 492 -7.04 -29.56 13.51
CA VAL A 492 -8.44 -29.14 13.42
C VAL A 492 -9.34 -30.37 13.39
N ASP A 493 -10.61 -30.20 13.77
CA ASP A 493 -11.52 -31.32 13.85
C ASP A 493 -12.04 -31.71 12.46
N LYS A 494 -12.42 -30.70 11.66
CA LYS A 494 -12.96 -30.92 10.31
C LYS A 494 -12.47 -29.88 9.33
N LEU A 495 -12.03 -30.34 8.18
CA LEU A 495 -11.67 -29.47 7.05
C LEU A 495 -12.89 -29.31 6.13
N TYR A 496 -13.14 -28.08 5.71
CA TYR A 496 -14.07 -27.79 4.63
C TYR A 496 -13.30 -27.44 3.36
N ARG A 497 -13.91 -26.65 2.49
CA ARG A 497 -13.37 -26.22 1.21
C ARG A 497 -12.69 -24.87 1.30
N GLN A 498 -11.94 -24.54 0.26
CA GLN A 498 -11.50 -23.18 0.00
C GLN A 498 -12.71 -22.35 -0.48
N GLN A 499 -12.81 -21.13 0.01
CA GLN A 499 -13.85 -20.20 -0.37
C GLN A 499 -13.34 -18.77 -0.26
N ASP A 500 -13.81 -17.95 -1.18
CA ASP A 500 -13.63 -16.51 -1.19
C ASP A 500 -14.55 -15.86 -0.14
N ILE A 501 -13.95 -15.14 0.81
CA ILE A 501 -14.67 -14.53 1.94
C ILE A 501 -14.46 -13.02 2.00
N VAL A 502 -15.50 -12.30 2.42
CA VAL A 502 -15.42 -10.89 2.78
C VAL A 502 -15.14 -10.79 4.27
N ILE A 503 -14.03 -10.16 4.64
CA ILE A 503 -13.61 -10.00 6.04
C ILE A 503 -14.09 -8.67 6.55
N LYS A 504 -14.89 -8.71 7.63
CA LYS A 504 -15.28 -7.53 8.39
C LYS A 504 -14.37 -7.40 9.61
N PRO A 505 -13.85 -6.19 9.91
CA PRO A 505 -13.06 -5.99 11.11
C PRO A 505 -13.90 -6.24 12.36
N LEU A 506 -13.25 -6.69 13.43
CA LEU A 506 -13.88 -6.80 14.75
C LEU A 506 -14.05 -5.40 15.33
N ASN A 507 -15.28 -5.08 15.76
CA ASN A 507 -15.59 -3.80 16.40
C ASN A 507 -15.55 -3.95 17.92
N LYS A 508 -15.40 -2.82 18.62
CA LYS A 508 -15.46 -2.77 20.09
C LYS A 508 -16.72 -3.48 20.63
N PRO A 509 -16.61 -4.28 21.71
CA PRO A 509 -15.45 -4.40 22.60
C PRO A 509 -14.47 -5.54 22.27
N VAL A 510 -14.64 -6.24 21.14
CA VAL A 510 -13.86 -7.45 20.79
C VAL A 510 -12.67 -7.18 19.86
N ASP A 511 -12.36 -5.91 19.59
CA ASP A 511 -11.24 -5.45 18.77
C ASP A 511 -9.86 -5.72 19.40
N ASN A 512 -9.81 -6.02 20.71
CA ASN A 512 -8.57 -6.29 21.43
C ASN A 512 -8.12 -7.77 21.40
N ILE A 513 -8.86 -8.66 20.74
CA ILE A 513 -8.52 -10.09 20.70
C ILE A 513 -7.55 -10.36 19.54
N GLU A 514 -6.25 -10.47 19.84
CA GLU A 514 -5.18 -10.56 18.83
C GLU A 514 -5.22 -11.83 17.97
N ILE A 515 -5.85 -12.91 18.42
CA ILE A 515 -5.89 -14.20 17.69
C ILE A 515 -6.83 -14.18 16.47
N TYR A 516 -7.67 -13.16 16.32
CA TYR A 516 -8.65 -13.04 15.25
C TYR A 516 -8.37 -11.82 14.37
N GLY A 517 -8.18 -12.05 13.07
CA GLY A 517 -7.97 -11.00 12.08
C GLY A 517 -9.28 -10.39 11.56
N GLY A 518 -10.44 -10.94 11.93
CA GLY A 518 -11.75 -10.47 11.51
C GLY A 518 -12.84 -11.52 11.60
N VAL A 519 -14.00 -11.19 11.05
CA VAL A 519 -15.18 -12.06 11.01
C VAL A 519 -15.82 -12.06 9.64
N THR A 520 -16.41 -13.19 9.25
CA THR A 520 -17.20 -13.34 8.03
C THR A 520 -18.48 -14.13 8.30
N LEU A 521 -19.43 -14.08 7.36
CA LEU A 521 -20.67 -14.86 7.40
C LEU A 521 -20.61 -15.92 6.31
N LEU A 522 -20.80 -17.18 6.69
CA LEU A 522 -20.91 -18.28 5.74
C LEU A 522 -22.28 -18.24 5.05
N GLY A 523 -22.40 -18.87 3.89
CA GLY A 523 -23.70 -19.05 3.22
C GLY A 523 -24.75 -19.75 4.10
N THR A 524 -24.35 -20.50 5.12
CA THR A 524 -25.31 -21.07 6.09
C THR A 524 -25.93 -20.01 7.03
N GLY A 525 -25.44 -18.77 7.00
CA GLY A 525 -25.77 -17.71 7.96
C GLY A 525 -24.99 -17.83 9.29
N LYS A 526 -24.14 -18.85 9.44
CA LYS A 526 -23.28 -19.00 10.62
C LYS A 526 -22.10 -18.02 10.55
N VAL A 527 -21.74 -17.50 11.72
CA VAL A 527 -20.56 -16.65 11.90
C VAL A 527 -19.30 -17.52 11.80
N CYS A 528 -18.32 -17.04 11.04
CA CYS A 528 -17.02 -17.67 10.89
C CYS A 528 -15.91 -16.68 11.28
N LEU A 529 -15.05 -17.07 12.21
CA LEU A 529 -13.94 -16.25 12.70
C LEU A 529 -12.70 -16.48 11.86
N VAL A 530 -12.06 -15.39 11.41
CA VAL A 530 -10.82 -15.47 10.63
C VAL A 530 -9.64 -15.42 11.60
N LEU A 531 -8.83 -16.48 11.63
CA LEU A 531 -7.66 -16.55 12.50
C LEU A 531 -6.50 -15.69 11.99
N ASP A 532 -5.86 -14.97 12.90
CA ASP A 532 -4.62 -14.23 12.65
C ASP A 532 -3.41 -15.17 12.84
N VAL A 533 -2.98 -15.80 11.74
CA VAL A 533 -1.79 -16.67 11.72
C VAL A 533 -0.51 -15.96 12.22
N PRO A 534 -0.21 -14.70 11.81
CA PRO A 534 0.87 -13.93 12.42
C PRO A 534 0.82 -13.89 13.96
N ALA A 535 -0.33 -13.57 14.56
CA ALA A 535 -0.50 -13.50 16.01
C ALA A 535 -0.32 -14.86 16.68
N ILE A 536 -0.92 -15.91 16.12
CA ILE A 536 -0.75 -17.29 16.60
C ILE A 536 0.73 -17.67 16.57
N THR A 537 1.41 -17.44 15.46
CA THR A 537 2.82 -17.80 15.30
C THR A 537 3.71 -17.07 16.32
N ARG A 538 3.47 -15.77 16.57
CA ARG A 538 4.19 -14.98 17.59
C ARG A 538 4.00 -15.53 19.01
N TYR A 539 2.78 -15.91 19.37
CA TYR A 539 2.48 -16.47 20.69
C TYR A 539 3.36 -17.71 20.99
N PHE A 540 3.57 -18.57 20.00
CA PHE A 540 4.42 -19.77 20.13
C PHE A 540 5.92 -19.48 20.17
N ILE A 541 6.35 -18.29 19.74
CA ILE A 541 7.75 -17.87 19.77
C ILE A 541 8.11 -17.29 21.14
N VAL A 542 7.24 -16.47 21.74
CA VAL A 542 7.51 -15.74 22.99
C VAL A 542 7.45 -16.65 24.22
N LYS A 543 6.65 -17.72 24.20
CA LYS A 543 6.53 -18.69 25.31
C LYS A 543 7.57 -19.83 25.29
N LYS A 544 8.63 -19.74 24.48
CA LYS A 544 9.74 -20.72 24.49
C LYS A 544 10.82 -20.38 25.52
#